data_AF-A0A9P9QMV2-F1
#
_entry.id   AF-A0A9P9QMV2-F1
#
_cell.length_a   1.000
_cell.length_b   1.000
_cell.length_c   1.000
_cell.angle_alpha   90.00
_cell.angle_beta   90.00
_cell.angle_gamma   90.00
#
_symmetry.space_group_name_H-M   'P 1'
#
loop_
_entity.id
_entity.type
_entity.pdbx_description
1 polymer ?
#
loop_
_entity_poly.entity_id
_entity_poly.type
_entity_poly.pdbx_seq_one_letter_code
_entity_poly.pdbx_strand_id
1 'polypeptide(L)'
;MPNTERRFVLVEGAVSSYNIGNKRSSTAPPVPSSPLPTIDLSRGDLAPARHHFTPILALAKYPYKFCNPSHSQDIASAFFDAGKFWKREWDLYYVWDIESVTPLILVRESQSQDLLKEINKHLKLRLKITDSQREEGLVCHFPDHPACLPRYLGRSNSRDQYDNMVQNTPDRGFRAADETPHGPLDSGTLDDFKQMMEDLWDVQKHKNKAKKAKQQQDRLGRQMAMVHQLKRAQRYLGLRASDIDGQTASGLSPQPIDPLASPRTPFDHSVVFICVDVESYERAHHKITEIGLATLDTKDLISTAPGSDGEAWRKLIKARHFRIKEHRHLVNLEFVQGHPDGFEFGESTLVSLKDAPAHVAACFQPPFGMHASNTAEAELIKISLQELHPNEKRKLVLLGHDTLGDIRYLQQLGYDPVRVENIIETMDTAKMYQAWRRDSQPTSLGRIMNDFDVAAWKLHNAGNDAVYTVQAMLAICVREATVRGSPELQSMRERDTVARIAAASDNAVQRAIEDADSWTASESPGDGGAPIPLQAPAV
;
A
#
# COMPACT_ATOMS: atom_id res chain seq x y z
N MET A 1 -20.87 -1.46 -40.78
CA MET A 1 -21.46 -0.81 -39.58
C MET A 1 -20.95 0.61 -39.53
N PRO A 2 -21.79 1.64 -39.40
CA PRO A 2 -21.31 3.03 -39.42
C PRO A 2 -20.43 3.28 -38.19
N ASN A 3 -19.27 3.87 -38.41
CA ASN A 3 -18.24 4.17 -37.42
C ASN A 3 -18.81 5.09 -36.32
N THR A 4 -19.05 4.53 -35.13
CA THR A 4 -19.63 5.22 -33.96
C THR A 4 -18.69 6.25 -33.33
N GLU A 5 -17.44 6.36 -33.80
CA GLU A 5 -16.49 7.40 -33.36
C GLU A 5 -16.70 8.76 -34.03
N ARG A 6 -17.54 8.85 -35.07
CA ARG A 6 -17.88 10.13 -35.74
C ARG A 6 -18.80 11.06 -34.93
N ARG A 7 -19.11 10.76 -33.66
CA ARG A 7 -19.92 11.65 -32.79
C ARG A 7 -19.14 12.81 -32.17
N PHE A 8 -17.86 12.95 -32.44
CA PHE A 8 -17.04 14.04 -31.92
C PHE A 8 -16.82 15.12 -32.98
N VAL A 9 -17.93 15.70 -33.44
CA VAL A 9 -17.92 17.01 -34.10
C VAL A 9 -18.71 17.95 -33.21
N LEU A 10 -18.03 18.86 -32.50
CA LEU A 10 -18.65 20.13 -32.13
C LEU A 10 -18.78 20.91 -33.44
N VAL A 11 -19.86 20.62 -34.18
CA VAL A 11 -20.28 21.42 -35.32
C VAL A 11 -20.64 22.78 -34.75
N GLU A 12 -20.18 23.85 -35.40
CA GLU A 12 -20.54 25.22 -35.05
C GLU A 12 -22.08 25.32 -34.99
N GLY A 13 -22.64 25.48 -33.78
CA GLY A 13 -24.09 25.55 -33.54
C GLY A 13 -24.78 24.33 -32.90
N ALA A 14 -24.09 23.22 -32.61
CA ALA A 14 -24.72 22.07 -31.93
C ALA A 14 -24.68 22.20 -30.39
N VAL A 15 -25.83 22.03 -29.72
CA VAL A 15 -25.97 22.10 -28.26
C VAL A 15 -25.41 20.83 -27.61
N SER A 16 -24.37 20.99 -26.78
CA SER A 16 -23.77 19.91 -25.97
C SER A 16 -24.76 19.38 -24.91
N SER A 17 -24.81 18.05 -24.74
CA SER A 17 -25.53 17.41 -23.63
C SER A 17 -24.79 17.50 -22.28
N TYR A 18 -23.61 18.12 -22.26
CA TYR A 18 -22.88 18.56 -21.07
C TYR A 18 -22.87 20.09 -21.01
N ASN A 19 -24.03 20.72 -20.94
CA ASN A 19 -24.14 22.15 -20.67
C ASN A 19 -24.40 22.36 -19.16
N ILE A 20 -23.33 22.40 -18.37
CA ILE A 20 -23.37 23.16 -17.11
C ILE A 20 -23.07 24.60 -17.47
N GLY A 21 -24.13 25.36 -17.76
CA GLY A 21 -24.16 26.83 -17.75
C GLY A 21 -23.23 27.54 -18.73
N ASN A 22 -23.81 28.22 -19.72
CA ASN A 22 -23.18 29.28 -20.49
C ASN A 22 -22.59 30.36 -19.54
N LYS A 23 -21.32 30.24 -19.15
CA LYS A 23 -20.48 31.37 -18.77
C LYS A 23 -19.52 31.61 -19.92
N ARG A 24 -19.71 32.73 -20.63
CA ARG A 24 -18.68 33.26 -21.54
C ARG A 24 -17.41 33.46 -20.71
N SER A 25 -16.34 32.74 -21.06
CA SER A 25 -15.02 33.01 -20.48
C SER A 25 -14.57 34.42 -20.89
N SER A 26 -14.13 35.20 -19.90
CA SER A 26 -13.63 36.56 -20.04
C SER A 26 -12.12 36.63 -20.22
N THR A 27 -11.44 35.50 -20.48
CA THR A 27 -9.98 35.47 -20.59
C THR A 27 -9.53 35.71 -22.04
N ALA A 28 -8.54 36.59 -22.20
CA ALA A 28 -7.84 36.82 -23.46
C ALA A 28 -7.33 35.50 -24.08
N PRO A 29 -7.13 35.41 -25.41
CA PRO A 29 -6.57 34.20 -26.02
C PRO A 29 -5.17 33.88 -25.45
N PRO A 30 -4.82 32.60 -25.26
CA PRO A 30 -3.49 32.21 -24.80
C PRO A 30 -2.41 32.58 -25.81
N VAL A 31 -1.20 32.83 -25.31
CA VAL A 31 -0.01 33.08 -26.13
C VAL A 31 0.30 31.82 -26.96
N PRO A 32 0.71 31.93 -28.24
CA PRO A 32 1.09 30.78 -29.04
C PRO A 32 2.16 29.92 -28.36
N SER A 33 2.03 28.59 -28.47
CA SER A 33 3.02 27.64 -27.95
C SER A 33 4.37 27.86 -28.63
N SER A 34 5.46 27.64 -27.90
CA SER A 34 6.80 27.68 -28.50
C SER A 34 6.96 26.51 -29.49
N PRO A 35 7.61 26.69 -30.65
CA PRO A 35 7.86 25.61 -31.60
C PRO A 35 8.66 24.48 -30.95
N LEU A 36 8.34 23.23 -31.28
CA LEU A 36 9.12 22.09 -30.80
C LEU A 36 10.52 22.06 -31.46
N PRO A 37 11.58 21.66 -30.73
CA PRO A 37 12.93 21.58 -31.28
C PRO A 37 13.01 20.62 -32.47
N THR A 38 14.00 20.78 -33.34
CA THR A 38 14.27 19.83 -34.43
C THR A 38 14.52 18.43 -33.89
N ILE A 39 13.98 17.42 -34.57
CA ILE A 39 14.08 16.02 -34.17
C ILE A 39 14.92 15.26 -35.18
N ASP A 40 15.91 14.53 -34.70
CA ASP A 40 16.82 13.73 -35.54
C ASP A 40 16.31 12.29 -35.74
N LEU A 41 15.06 12.01 -35.33
CA LEU A 41 14.43 10.69 -35.48
C LEU A 41 13.62 10.62 -36.78
N SER A 42 13.82 9.52 -37.49
CA SER A 42 13.01 9.10 -38.62
C SER A 42 11.81 8.27 -38.16
N ARG A 43 10.79 8.19 -39.02
CA ARG A 43 9.57 7.42 -38.73
C ARG A 43 9.90 5.95 -38.51
N GLY A 44 9.52 5.41 -37.35
CA GLY A 44 9.75 4.04 -36.93
C GLY A 44 10.99 3.82 -36.06
N ASP A 45 11.81 4.85 -35.86
CA ASP A 45 12.98 4.79 -34.97
C ASP A 45 12.54 4.57 -33.51
N LEU A 46 13.30 3.73 -32.79
CA LEU A 46 13.06 3.46 -31.38
C LEU A 46 13.33 4.69 -30.52
N ALA A 47 12.40 4.98 -29.62
CA ALA A 47 12.62 5.99 -28.62
C ALA A 47 13.53 5.44 -27.50
N PRO A 48 14.45 6.26 -26.97
CA PRO A 48 15.29 5.84 -25.84
C PRO A 48 14.47 5.42 -24.60
N ALA A 49 14.89 4.33 -23.95
CA ALA A 49 14.20 3.75 -22.79
C ALA A 49 14.03 4.73 -21.61
N ARG A 50 14.99 5.64 -21.41
CA ARG A 50 14.93 6.67 -20.35
C ARG A 50 13.72 7.63 -20.45
N HIS A 51 13.04 7.67 -21.59
CA HIS A 51 11.93 8.60 -21.78
C HIS A 51 10.64 8.08 -21.17
N HIS A 52 9.91 9.00 -20.55
CA HIS A 52 8.56 8.77 -20.06
C HIS A 52 7.55 9.26 -21.09
N PHE A 53 6.40 8.60 -21.15
CA PHE A 53 5.38 8.84 -22.17
C PHE A 53 4.00 9.04 -21.55
N THR A 54 3.17 9.80 -22.26
CA THR A 54 1.78 10.06 -21.94
C THR A 54 0.91 9.62 -23.12
N PRO A 55 -0.16 8.83 -22.91
CA PRO A 55 -1.12 8.55 -23.96
C PRO A 55 -1.83 9.82 -24.42
N ILE A 56 -1.73 10.16 -25.71
CA ILE A 56 -2.18 11.45 -26.20
C ILE A 56 -3.70 11.64 -26.08
N LEU A 57 -4.49 10.55 -26.20
CA LEU A 57 -5.93 10.62 -26.00
C LEU A 57 -6.33 10.76 -24.53
N ALA A 58 -5.50 10.29 -23.59
CA ALA A 58 -5.68 10.56 -22.17
C ALA A 58 -5.35 12.03 -21.86
N LEU A 59 -4.25 12.54 -22.45
CA LEU A 59 -3.86 13.94 -22.33
C LEU A 59 -4.90 14.90 -22.92
N ALA A 60 -5.51 14.56 -24.06
CA ALA A 60 -6.59 15.34 -24.67
C ALA A 60 -7.83 15.47 -23.75
N LYS A 61 -7.96 14.58 -22.76
CA LYS A 61 -9.04 14.58 -21.75
C LYS A 61 -8.60 15.14 -20.41
N TYR A 62 -7.40 15.72 -20.34
CA TYR A 62 -6.77 16.14 -19.09
C TYR A 62 -7.64 17.03 -18.19
N PRO A 63 -8.29 18.09 -18.71
CA PRO A 63 -9.11 18.99 -17.88
C PRO A 63 -10.23 18.23 -17.15
N TYR A 64 -10.86 17.28 -17.82
CA TYR A 64 -12.04 16.59 -17.30
C TYR A 64 -11.70 15.38 -16.44
N LYS A 65 -10.53 14.77 -16.65
CA LYS A 65 -10.15 13.54 -15.97
C LYS A 65 -9.23 13.77 -14.78
N PHE A 66 -8.31 14.72 -14.90
CA PHE A 66 -7.18 14.88 -13.97
C PHE A 66 -7.14 16.24 -13.26
N CYS A 67 -7.96 17.22 -13.67
CA CYS A 67 -8.05 18.52 -12.97
C CYS A 67 -9.21 18.57 -11.96
N ASN A 68 -9.09 19.50 -11.01
CA ASN A 68 -10.18 19.85 -10.11
C ASN A 68 -11.38 20.39 -10.93
N PRO A 69 -12.62 19.94 -10.64
CA PRO A 69 -13.83 20.46 -11.27
C PRO A 69 -13.96 22.00 -11.26
N SER A 70 -13.40 22.67 -10.25
CA SER A 70 -13.42 24.14 -10.14
C SER A 70 -12.68 24.88 -11.25
N HIS A 71 -11.67 24.25 -11.87
CA HIS A 71 -10.84 24.87 -12.91
C HIS A 71 -10.92 24.13 -14.26
N SER A 72 -11.56 22.97 -14.30
CA SER A 72 -11.67 22.12 -15.49
C SER A 72 -12.22 22.88 -16.70
N GLN A 73 -13.26 23.70 -16.52
CA GLN A 73 -13.91 24.39 -17.63
C GLN A 73 -13.03 25.50 -18.21
N ASP A 74 -12.39 26.29 -17.35
CA ASP A 74 -11.51 27.39 -17.78
C ASP A 74 -10.30 26.86 -18.55
N ILE A 75 -9.69 25.76 -18.07
CA ILE A 75 -8.60 25.07 -18.76
C ILE A 75 -9.06 24.54 -20.11
N ALA A 76 -10.20 23.84 -20.14
CA ALA A 76 -10.75 23.27 -21.37
C ALA A 76 -11.01 24.35 -22.42
N SER A 77 -11.71 25.41 -22.03
CA SER A 77 -12.06 26.50 -22.95
C SER A 77 -10.85 27.29 -23.44
N ALA A 78 -9.78 27.41 -22.65
CA ALA A 78 -8.56 28.09 -23.08
C ALA A 78 -7.71 27.23 -24.04
N PHE A 79 -7.49 25.94 -23.76
CA PHE A 79 -6.47 25.12 -24.42
C PHE A 79 -6.97 23.87 -25.16
N PHE A 80 -8.17 23.37 -24.88
CA PHE A 80 -8.63 22.06 -25.38
C PHE A 80 -9.82 22.13 -26.33
N ASP A 81 -10.83 22.94 -25.99
CA ASP A 81 -12.09 23.07 -26.73
C ASP A 81 -11.86 23.57 -28.16
N ALA A 82 -12.82 23.31 -29.06
CA ALA A 82 -12.77 23.74 -30.46
C ALA A 82 -11.48 23.30 -31.20
N GLY A 83 -10.94 22.13 -30.83
CA GLY A 83 -9.76 21.54 -31.46
C GLY A 83 -8.44 22.22 -31.12
N LYS A 84 -8.41 23.15 -30.16
CA LYS A 84 -7.18 23.88 -29.77
C LYS A 84 -6.05 22.95 -29.35
N PHE A 85 -6.36 21.86 -28.65
CA PHE A 85 -5.38 20.86 -28.25
C PHE A 85 -4.62 20.26 -29.46
N TRP A 86 -5.33 20.05 -30.58
CA TRP A 86 -4.77 19.45 -31.78
C TRP A 86 -4.03 20.46 -32.67
N LYS A 87 -4.20 21.77 -32.43
CA LYS A 87 -3.44 22.83 -33.11
C LYS A 87 -2.03 23.02 -32.55
N ARG A 88 -1.79 22.51 -31.33
CA ARG A 88 -0.45 22.44 -30.74
C ARG A 88 0.38 21.40 -31.49
N GLU A 89 1.68 21.68 -31.64
CA GLU A 89 2.63 20.70 -32.19
C GLU A 89 2.85 19.54 -31.21
N TRP A 90 2.79 18.32 -31.73
CA TRP A 90 3.05 17.09 -30.98
C TRP A 90 3.99 16.18 -31.76
N ASP A 91 5.13 15.85 -31.15
CA ASP A 91 5.94 14.68 -31.54
C ASP A 91 5.23 13.42 -31.05
N LEU A 92 4.68 12.66 -31.99
CA LEU A 92 3.90 11.46 -31.75
C LEU A 92 4.80 10.22 -31.76
N TYR A 93 4.49 9.28 -30.89
CA TYR A 93 5.11 7.97 -30.80
C TYR A 93 4.01 6.90 -30.82
N TYR A 94 4.35 5.69 -31.24
CA TYR A 94 3.43 4.56 -31.26
C TYR A 94 4.04 3.31 -30.63
N VAL A 95 3.20 2.49 -30.01
CA VAL A 95 3.58 1.16 -29.52
C VAL A 95 2.45 0.17 -29.81
N TRP A 96 2.83 -1.03 -30.25
CA TRP A 96 1.89 -2.12 -30.52
C TRP A 96 1.75 -3.00 -29.29
N ASP A 97 0.52 -3.37 -28.97
CA ASP A 97 0.24 -4.43 -28.01
C ASP A 97 0.53 -5.80 -28.62
N ILE A 98 0.64 -6.83 -27.77
CA ILE A 98 0.83 -8.21 -28.17
C ILE A 98 -0.40 -8.78 -28.87
N GLU A 99 -1.60 -8.34 -28.47
CA GLU A 99 -2.88 -8.91 -28.94
C GLU A 99 -3.81 -7.88 -29.62
N SER A 100 -3.48 -6.57 -29.58
CA SER A 100 -4.33 -5.51 -30.17
C SER A 100 -4.11 -5.34 -31.66
N VAL A 101 -5.20 -5.01 -32.36
CA VAL A 101 -5.22 -4.61 -33.77
C VAL A 101 -4.99 -3.10 -33.99
N THR A 102 -4.86 -2.33 -32.91
CA THR A 102 -4.62 -0.87 -32.98
C THR A 102 -3.42 -0.47 -32.13
N PRO A 103 -2.55 0.43 -32.64
CA PRO A 103 -1.41 0.93 -31.88
C PRO A 103 -1.85 1.98 -30.87
N LEU A 104 -1.14 2.05 -29.75
CA LEU A 104 -1.28 3.11 -28.77
C LEU A 104 -0.47 4.32 -29.22
N ILE A 105 -1.06 5.52 -29.19
CA ILE A 105 -0.36 6.75 -29.57
C ILE A 105 0.02 7.56 -28.32
N LEU A 106 1.27 7.97 -28.30
CA LEU A 106 1.95 8.53 -27.14
C LEU A 106 2.61 9.87 -27.51
N VAL A 107 2.86 10.68 -26.49
CA VAL A 107 3.75 11.85 -26.53
C VAL A 107 4.74 11.75 -25.37
N ARG A 108 5.94 12.32 -25.52
CA ARG A 108 6.88 12.43 -24.40
C ARG A 108 6.29 13.24 -23.24
N GLU A 109 6.59 12.85 -22.00
CA GLU A 109 6.16 13.55 -20.79
C GLU A 109 6.55 15.04 -20.82
N SER A 110 7.72 15.37 -21.38
CA SER A 110 8.17 16.76 -21.52
C SER A 110 7.15 17.64 -22.25
N GLN A 111 6.52 17.13 -23.32
CA GLN A 111 5.52 17.87 -24.08
C GLN A 111 4.24 18.08 -23.26
N SER A 112 3.85 17.10 -22.44
CA SER A 112 2.75 17.22 -21.47
C SER A 112 3.05 18.29 -20.42
N GLN A 113 4.26 18.29 -19.86
CA GLN A 113 4.67 19.29 -18.88
C GLN A 113 4.68 20.70 -19.47
N ASP A 114 5.13 20.87 -20.73
CA ASP A 114 5.14 22.17 -21.39
C ASP A 114 3.73 22.72 -21.61
N LEU A 115 2.77 21.87 -21.96
CA LEU A 115 1.35 22.25 -22.00
C LEU A 115 0.87 22.73 -20.61
N LEU A 116 1.23 22.03 -19.52
CA LEU A 116 0.84 22.45 -18.16
C LEU A 116 1.48 23.79 -17.77
N LYS A 117 2.74 24.04 -18.15
CA LYS A 117 3.41 25.33 -17.92
C LYS A 117 2.69 26.47 -18.65
N GLU A 118 2.24 26.25 -19.87
CA GLU A 118 1.46 27.24 -20.64
C GLU A 118 0.10 27.53 -19.98
N ILE A 119 -0.60 26.48 -19.54
CA ILE A 119 -1.87 26.62 -18.81
C ILE A 119 -1.66 27.41 -17.51
N ASN A 120 -0.63 27.08 -16.74
CA ASN A 120 -0.27 27.77 -15.50
C ASN A 120 0.04 29.24 -15.74
N LYS A 121 0.83 29.55 -16.77
CA LYS A 121 1.19 30.92 -17.14
C LYS A 121 -0.05 31.75 -17.50
N HIS A 122 -0.98 31.15 -18.23
CA HIS A 122 -2.18 31.82 -18.74
C HIS A 122 -3.26 32.01 -17.68
N LEU A 123 -3.62 30.93 -16.97
CA LEU A 123 -4.71 30.91 -15.99
C LEU A 123 -4.27 31.19 -14.56
N LYS A 124 -2.97 31.44 -14.34
CA LYS A 124 -2.37 31.63 -13.01
C LYS A 124 -2.64 30.44 -12.08
N LEU A 125 -2.59 29.24 -12.65
CA LEU A 125 -2.72 27.97 -11.93
C LEU A 125 -1.33 27.40 -11.60
N ARG A 126 -1.32 26.31 -10.83
CA ARG A 126 -0.10 25.57 -10.43
C ARG A 126 -0.26 24.07 -10.69
N LEU A 127 -0.72 23.71 -11.89
CA LEU A 127 -0.87 22.33 -12.33
C LEU A 127 0.51 21.66 -12.47
N LYS A 128 0.64 20.46 -11.92
CA LYS A 128 1.77 19.55 -12.14
C LYS A 128 1.24 18.13 -12.34
N ILE A 129 2.05 17.27 -12.97
CA ILE A 129 1.77 15.83 -13.00
C ILE A 129 2.04 15.29 -11.60
N THR A 130 1.01 14.85 -10.91
CA THR A 130 1.11 14.32 -9.53
C THR A 130 1.41 12.82 -9.52
N ASP A 131 1.94 12.30 -8.41
CA ASP A 131 2.18 10.86 -8.25
C ASP A 131 0.89 10.05 -8.42
N SER A 132 -0.23 10.56 -7.87
CA SER A 132 -1.55 9.96 -8.09
C SER A 132 -1.94 9.90 -9.57
N GLN A 133 -1.61 10.92 -10.38
CA GLN A 133 -1.88 10.89 -11.82
C GLN A 133 -0.94 9.92 -12.56
N ARG A 134 0.29 9.71 -12.08
CA ARG A 134 1.20 8.69 -12.60
C ARG A 134 0.67 7.29 -12.29
N GLU A 135 0.24 7.04 -11.06
CA GLU A 135 -0.42 5.80 -10.64
C GLU A 135 -1.73 5.54 -11.42
N GLU A 136 -2.46 6.60 -11.77
CA GLU A 136 -3.63 6.52 -12.65
C GLU A 136 -3.28 6.29 -14.14
N GLY A 137 -2.00 6.21 -14.49
CA GLY A 137 -1.47 5.89 -15.82
C GLY A 137 -1.45 7.06 -16.82
N LEU A 138 -1.48 8.32 -16.34
CA LEU A 138 -1.26 9.48 -17.22
C LEU A 138 0.17 9.51 -17.78
N VAL A 139 1.14 8.97 -17.04
CA VAL A 139 2.53 8.83 -17.47
C VAL A 139 3.00 7.40 -17.22
N CYS A 140 3.71 6.83 -18.19
CA CYS A 140 4.31 5.51 -18.10
C CYS A 140 5.78 5.52 -18.54
N HIS A 141 6.48 4.49 -18.08
CA HIS A 141 7.85 4.15 -18.47
C HIS A 141 7.85 2.72 -18.98
N PHE A 142 8.32 2.51 -20.21
CA PHE A 142 8.31 1.19 -20.84
C PHE A 142 9.50 0.36 -20.36
N PRO A 143 9.38 -0.98 -20.32
CA PRO A 143 10.52 -1.85 -20.07
C PRO A 143 11.66 -1.56 -21.06
N ASP A 144 12.90 -1.63 -20.58
CA ASP A 144 14.10 -1.42 -21.41
C ASP A 144 14.35 -2.63 -22.31
N HIS A 145 13.47 -2.79 -23.30
CA HIS A 145 13.55 -3.85 -24.30
C HIS A 145 13.02 -3.33 -25.64
N PRO A 146 13.74 -3.50 -26.77
CA PRO A 146 13.33 -2.97 -28.08
C PRO A 146 11.93 -3.39 -28.55
N ALA A 147 11.43 -4.54 -28.11
CA ALA A 147 10.07 -5.00 -28.39
C ALA A 147 8.96 -4.22 -27.66
N CYS A 148 9.28 -3.55 -26.56
CA CYS A 148 8.35 -2.81 -25.71
C CYS A 148 8.44 -1.30 -25.92
N LEU A 149 9.59 -0.81 -26.40
CA LEU A 149 9.86 0.62 -26.51
C LEU A 149 9.00 1.30 -27.60
N PRO A 150 8.46 2.50 -27.33
CA PRO A 150 7.74 3.27 -28.33
C PRO A 150 8.61 3.65 -29.52
N ARG A 151 8.00 3.80 -30.69
CA ARG A 151 8.64 4.23 -31.93
C ARG A 151 8.14 5.59 -32.37
N TYR A 152 9.01 6.40 -32.96
CA TYR A 152 8.62 7.73 -33.44
C TYR A 152 7.66 7.62 -34.65
N LEU A 153 6.53 8.32 -34.59
CA LEU A 153 5.50 8.29 -35.64
C LEU A 153 5.59 9.49 -36.59
N GLY A 154 5.97 10.66 -36.05
CA GLY A 154 6.00 11.93 -36.77
C GLY A 154 5.50 13.10 -35.92
N ARG A 155 5.62 14.32 -36.46
CA ARG A 155 5.12 15.56 -35.84
C ARG A 155 3.78 15.97 -36.44
N SER A 156 2.79 16.20 -35.58
CA SER A 156 1.47 16.69 -35.98
C SER A 156 1.20 18.08 -35.39
N ASN A 157 0.53 18.95 -36.15
CA ASN A 157 0.02 20.23 -35.68
C ASN A 157 -1.48 20.44 -36.01
N SER A 158 -2.17 19.36 -36.39
CA SER A 158 -3.60 19.39 -36.67
C SER A 158 -4.26 18.05 -36.37
N ARG A 159 -5.58 18.07 -36.21
CA ARG A 159 -6.35 16.85 -36.00
C ARG A 159 -6.27 15.91 -37.21
N ASP A 160 -6.36 16.45 -38.42
CA ASP A 160 -6.32 15.67 -39.65
C ASP A 160 -4.97 15.00 -39.88
N GLN A 161 -3.87 15.70 -39.56
CA GLN A 161 -2.52 15.11 -39.60
C GLN A 161 -2.39 13.97 -38.59
N TYR A 162 -2.87 14.18 -37.36
CA TYR A 162 -2.90 13.13 -36.34
C TYR A 162 -3.67 11.90 -36.85
N ASP A 163 -4.91 12.08 -37.31
CA ASP A 163 -5.76 10.97 -37.76
C ASP A 163 -5.15 10.24 -38.97
N ASN A 164 -4.54 10.97 -39.91
CA ASN A 164 -3.81 10.38 -41.04
C ASN A 164 -2.58 9.59 -40.58
N MET A 165 -1.80 10.10 -39.63
CA MET A 165 -0.63 9.42 -39.09
C MET A 165 -1.01 8.12 -38.36
N VAL A 166 -2.10 8.14 -37.59
CA VAL A 166 -2.63 6.94 -36.90
C VAL A 166 -3.08 5.89 -37.91
N GLN A 167 -3.83 6.28 -38.95
CA GLN A 167 -4.28 5.36 -39.99
C GLN A 167 -3.13 4.73 -40.77
N ASN A 168 -2.03 5.48 -40.95
CA ASN A 168 -0.85 5.03 -41.68
C ASN A 168 0.31 4.69 -40.73
N THR A 169 0.02 4.20 -39.53
CA THR A 169 1.05 3.77 -38.57
C THR A 169 1.77 2.54 -39.14
N PRO A 170 3.12 2.48 -39.09
CA PRO A 170 3.84 1.30 -39.52
C PRO A 170 3.40 0.05 -38.76
N ASP A 171 3.38 -1.09 -39.45
CA ASP A 171 2.93 -2.36 -38.87
C ASP A 171 3.83 -2.83 -37.71
N ARG A 172 3.38 -3.84 -36.97
CA ARG A 172 4.10 -4.41 -35.82
C ARG A 172 5.45 -5.04 -36.19
N GLY A 173 5.57 -5.51 -37.42
CA GLY A 173 6.79 -6.12 -37.96
C GLY A 173 7.81 -5.09 -38.44
N PHE A 174 7.44 -3.81 -38.58
CA PHE A 174 8.34 -2.76 -39.05
C PHE A 174 9.57 -2.60 -38.15
N ARG A 175 10.74 -2.46 -38.77
CA ARG A 175 12.04 -2.23 -38.11
C ARG A 175 12.79 -1.13 -38.86
N ALA A 176 13.51 -0.28 -38.12
CA ALA A 176 14.34 0.76 -38.74
C ALA A 176 15.59 0.16 -39.38
N ALA A 177 16.22 0.88 -40.33
CA ALA A 177 17.29 0.36 -41.19
C ALA A 177 18.53 -0.16 -40.43
N ASP A 178 18.78 0.33 -39.21
CA ASP A 178 19.95 0.01 -38.39
C ASP A 178 19.59 -0.71 -37.07
N GLU A 179 18.38 -1.27 -36.97
CA GLU A 179 17.90 -1.92 -35.75
C GLU A 179 18.50 -3.32 -35.57
N THR A 180 19.27 -3.52 -34.51
CA THR A 180 19.80 -4.84 -34.15
C THR A 180 18.68 -5.82 -33.79
N PRO A 181 18.73 -7.07 -34.31
CA PRO A 181 17.81 -8.12 -33.90
C PRO A 181 17.90 -8.36 -32.40
N HIS A 182 16.74 -8.51 -31.75
CA HIS A 182 16.63 -8.79 -30.32
C HIS A 182 15.91 -10.12 -30.08
N GLY A 183 16.17 -10.75 -28.93
CA GLY A 183 15.53 -11.99 -28.52
C GLY A 183 14.04 -11.83 -28.19
N PRO A 184 13.34 -12.95 -27.90
CA PRO A 184 12.00 -12.90 -27.33
C PRO A 184 12.02 -12.30 -25.92
N LEU A 185 10.91 -11.71 -25.50
CA LEU A 185 10.72 -11.25 -24.12
C LEU A 185 10.75 -12.44 -23.17
N ASP A 186 11.36 -12.28 -21.99
CA ASP A 186 11.18 -13.22 -20.90
C ASP A 186 9.72 -13.17 -20.39
N SER A 187 9.26 -14.23 -19.73
CA SER A 187 7.87 -14.35 -19.30
C SER A 187 7.43 -13.24 -18.33
N GLY A 188 8.35 -12.76 -17.46
CA GLY A 188 8.04 -11.69 -16.50
C GLY A 188 7.83 -10.35 -17.20
N THR A 189 8.78 -9.95 -18.05
CA THR A 189 8.67 -8.70 -18.82
C THR A 189 7.47 -8.72 -19.78
N LEU A 190 7.11 -9.89 -20.31
CA LEU A 190 5.92 -10.06 -21.15
C LEU A 190 4.63 -9.75 -20.38
N ASP A 191 4.49 -10.32 -19.17
CA ASP A 191 3.31 -10.13 -18.33
C ASP A 191 3.22 -8.68 -17.83
N ASP A 192 4.34 -8.09 -17.42
CA ASP A 192 4.42 -6.67 -17.02
C ASP A 192 4.01 -5.74 -18.17
N PHE A 193 4.51 -6.00 -19.39
CA PHE A 193 4.14 -5.23 -20.57
C PHE A 193 2.66 -5.39 -20.93
N LYS A 194 2.09 -6.61 -20.84
CA LYS A 194 0.64 -6.82 -21.04
C LYS A 194 -0.20 -6.02 -20.05
N GLN A 195 0.14 -6.08 -18.76
CA GLN A 195 -0.60 -5.37 -17.73
C GLN A 195 -0.49 -3.85 -17.93
N MET A 196 0.70 -3.35 -18.27
CA MET A 196 0.92 -1.94 -18.59
C MET A 196 0.08 -1.48 -19.78
N MET A 197 0.05 -2.26 -20.87
CA MET A 197 -0.74 -1.93 -22.06
C MET A 197 -2.25 -1.91 -21.75
N GLU A 198 -2.73 -2.85 -20.95
CA GLU A 198 -4.12 -2.86 -20.46
C GLU A 198 -4.46 -1.57 -19.69
N ASP A 199 -3.60 -1.19 -18.75
CA ASP A 199 -3.81 0.02 -17.95
C ASP A 199 -3.81 1.28 -18.82
N LEU A 200 -2.87 1.42 -19.76
CA LEU A 200 -2.77 2.58 -20.67
C LEU A 200 -3.98 2.72 -21.59
N TRP A 201 -4.56 1.60 -22.05
CA TRP A 201 -5.81 1.61 -22.80
C TRP A 201 -7.00 2.03 -21.93
N ASP A 202 -7.03 1.59 -20.69
CA ASP A 202 -8.06 1.97 -19.72
C ASP A 202 -8.01 3.46 -19.35
N VAL A 203 -6.81 4.06 -19.28
CA VAL A 203 -6.67 5.50 -19.07
C VAL A 203 -7.29 6.31 -20.21
N GLN A 204 -7.29 5.79 -21.43
CA GLN A 204 -7.88 6.51 -22.57
C GLN A 204 -9.40 6.38 -22.63
N LYS A 205 -9.99 5.39 -21.95
CA LYS A 205 -11.44 5.21 -21.82
C LYS A 205 -12.00 6.15 -20.73
N HIS A 206 -13.30 6.48 -20.83
CA HIS A 206 -14.00 7.17 -19.74
C HIS A 206 -13.88 6.34 -18.45
N LYS A 207 -13.80 6.99 -17.28
CA LYS A 207 -13.66 6.34 -15.95
C LYS A 207 -14.49 5.05 -15.93
N ASN A 208 -13.82 3.91 -15.99
CA ASN A 208 -14.49 2.63 -16.16
C ASN A 208 -15.31 2.37 -14.89
N LYS A 209 -16.63 2.53 -14.98
CA LYS A 209 -17.56 2.34 -13.85
C LYS A 209 -17.36 0.95 -13.23
N ALA A 210 -16.94 -0.04 -14.03
CA ALA A 210 -16.58 -1.37 -13.58
C ALA A 210 -15.29 -1.40 -12.75
N LYS A 211 -14.22 -0.67 -13.12
CA LYS A 211 -12.96 -0.60 -12.32
C LYS A 211 -13.19 0.13 -10.99
N LYS A 212 -13.97 1.21 -10.98
CA LYS A 212 -14.37 1.89 -9.72
C LYS A 212 -15.22 0.99 -8.84
N ALA A 213 -16.18 0.26 -9.43
CA ALA A 213 -16.99 -0.72 -8.70
C ALA A 213 -16.13 -1.87 -8.15
N LYS A 214 -15.18 -2.38 -8.92
CA LYS A 214 -14.22 -3.42 -8.50
C LYS A 214 -13.34 -2.92 -7.36
N GLN A 215 -12.72 -1.75 -7.48
CA GLN A 215 -11.93 -1.14 -6.39
C GLN A 215 -12.75 -0.90 -5.12
N GLN A 216 -14.02 -0.48 -5.27
CA GLN A 216 -14.94 -0.33 -4.13
C GLN A 216 -15.27 -1.69 -3.51
N GLN A 217 -15.52 -2.72 -4.32
CA GLN A 217 -15.78 -4.09 -3.89
C GLN A 217 -14.56 -4.68 -3.16
N ASP A 218 -13.36 -4.50 -3.70
CA ASP A 218 -12.10 -4.97 -3.11
C ASP A 218 -11.82 -4.25 -1.77
N ARG A 219 -12.14 -2.95 -1.69
CA ARG A 219 -12.04 -2.19 -0.43
C ARG A 219 -13.02 -2.72 0.62
N LEU A 220 -14.28 -2.96 0.24
CA LEU A 220 -15.27 -3.54 1.15
C LEU A 220 -14.86 -4.96 1.58
N GLY A 221 -14.36 -5.78 0.66
CA GLY A 221 -13.84 -7.11 0.93
C GLY A 221 -12.71 -7.09 1.95
N ARG A 222 -11.71 -6.20 1.78
CA ARG A 222 -10.63 -6.00 2.74
C ARG A 222 -11.14 -5.57 4.11
N GLN A 223 -12.07 -4.61 4.17
CA GLN A 223 -12.67 -4.17 5.44
C GLN A 223 -13.44 -5.30 6.14
N MET A 224 -14.21 -6.08 5.40
CA MET A 224 -14.91 -7.24 5.95
C MET A 224 -13.93 -8.29 6.48
N ALA A 225 -12.84 -8.57 5.76
CA ALA A 225 -11.81 -9.51 6.20
C ALA A 225 -11.18 -9.09 7.54
N MET A 226 -10.83 -7.81 7.70
CA MET A 226 -10.28 -7.26 8.95
C MET A 226 -11.29 -7.38 10.11
N VAL A 227 -12.56 -7.04 9.87
CA VAL A 227 -13.64 -7.19 10.87
C VAL A 227 -13.84 -8.66 11.25
N HIS A 228 -13.78 -9.58 10.27
CA HIS A 228 -13.94 -11.01 10.54
C HIS A 228 -12.77 -11.55 11.38
N GLN A 229 -11.54 -11.09 11.14
CA GLN A 229 -10.38 -11.47 11.93
C GLN A 229 -10.51 -11.05 13.39
N LEU A 230 -10.92 -9.80 13.65
CA LEU A 230 -11.21 -9.33 15.02
C LEU A 230 -12.27 -10.20 15.71
N LYS A 231 -13.37 -10.52 15.02
CA LYS A 231 -14.43 -11.39 15.57
C LYS A 231 -13.95 -12.81 15.85
N ARG A 232 -13.07 -13.39 15.01
CA ARG A 232 -12.49 -14.71 15.24
C ARG A 232 -11.54 -14.72 16.43
N ALA A 233 -10.67 -13.72 16.56
CA ALA A 233 -9.82 -13.56 17.74
C ALA A 233 -10.66 -13.50 19.03
N GLN A 234 -11.77 -12.76 19.03
CA GLN A 234 -12.70 -12.74 20.16
C GLN A 234 -13.34 -14.09 20.45
N ARG A 235 -13.66 -14.90 19.44
CA ARG A 235 -14.16 -16.27 19.64
C ARG A 235 -13.11 -17.17 20.27
N TYR A 236 -11.88 -17.12 19.78
CA TYR A 236 -10.76 -17.87 20.34
C TYR A 236 -10.50 -17.50 21.80
N LEU A 237 -10.67 -16.23 22.16
CA LEU A 237 -10.56 -15.73 23.53
C LEU A 237 -11.84 -15.91 24.37
N GLY A 238 -12.87 -16.57 23.85
CA GLY A 238 -14.13 -16.76 24.57
C GLY A 238 -14.89 -15.46 24.88
N LEU A 239 -14.66 -14.38 24.13
CA LEU A 239 -15.33 -13.06 24.28
C LEU A 239 -16.52 -12.87 23.30
N ARG A 240 -16.76 -13.86 22.45
CA ARG A 240 -17.82 -13.86 21.44
C ARG A 240 -18.26 -15.29 21.18
N ALA A 241 -19.57 -15.52 21.17
CA ALA A 241 -20.14 -16.82 20.82
C ALA A 241 -19.85 -17.21 19.35
N SER A 242 -19.75 -18.50 19.10
CA SER A 242 -19.64 -19.07 17.75
C SER A 242 -21.03 -19.37 17.19
N ASP A 243 -21.32 -18.97 15.95
CA ASP A 243 -22.60 -19.27 15.27
C ASP A 243 -22.66 -20.71 14.70
N ILE A 244 -21.68 -21.57 15.00
CA ILE A 244 -21.50 -22.87 14.34
C ILE A 244 -22.59 -23.90 14.71
N ASP A 245 -23.31 -23.74 15.82
CA ASP A 245 -24.34 -24.71 16.26
C ASP A 245 -25.77 -24.37 15.81
N GLY A 246 -25.99 -23.30 15.03
CA GLY A 246 -27.34 -22.91 14.58
C GLY A 246 -28.33 -22.53 15.71
N GLN A 247 -27.88 -22.52 16.97
CA GLN A 247 -28.68 -22.18 18.16
C GLN A 247 -28.69 -20.67 18.47
N THR A 248 -27.93 -19.86 17.74
CA THR A 248 -28.07 -18.39 17.71
C THR A 248 -28.63 -17.90 16.38
N ALA A 249 -29.73 -18.53 15.93
CA ALA A 249 -30.72 -17.87 15.08
C ALA A 249 -31.59 -16.87 15.90
N SER A 250 -31.04 -16.22 16.92
CA SER A 250 -31.67 -15.04 17.51
C SER A 250 -30.92 -13.83 16.99
N GLY A 251 -31.63 -12.91 16.32
CA GLY A 251 -31.12 -11.62 15.90
C GLY A 251 -30.78 -10.68 17.08
N LEU A 252 -30.29 -11.23 18.20
CA LEU A 252 -29.84 -10.48 19.37
C LEU A 252 -28.38 -10.07 19.16
N SER A 253 -28.17 -8.74 19.17
CA SER A 253 -26.84 -8.15 19.16
C SER A 253 -25.98 -8.76 20.29
N PRO A 254 -24.71 -9.12 20.02
CA PRO A 254 -23.85 -9.66 21.07
C PRO A 254 -23.72 -8.67 22.22
N GLN A 255 -23.97 -9.14 23.44
CA GLN A 255 -23.97 -8.31 24.65
C GLN A 255 -22.54 -7.94 25.07
N PRO A 256 -22.37 -6.82 25.79
CA PRO A 256 -21.10 -6.49 26.42
C PRO A 256 -20.73 -7.50 27.52
N ILE A 257 -19.43 -7.63 27.77
CA ILE A 257 -18.91 -8.49 28.84
C ILE A 257 -18.45 -7.67 30.05
N ASP A 258 -18.51 -8.27 31.23
CA ASP A 258 -17.84 -7.74 32.42
C ASP A 258 -16.36 -8.22 32.44
N PRO A 259 -15.37 -7.31 32.36
CA PRO A 259 -13.96 -7.69 32.36
C PRO A 259 -13.49 -8.29 33.69
N LEU A 260 -14.25 -8.15 34.79
CA LEU A 260 -13.93 -8.73 36.10
C LEU A 260 -14.53 -10.12 36.31
N ALA A 261 -15.31 -10.62 35.35
CA ALA A 261 -15.87 -11.96 35.37
C ALA A 261 -15.20 -12.87 34.34
N SER A 262 -15.03 -14.14 34.67
CA SER A 262 -14.52 -15.13 33.72
C SER A 262 -15.47 -15.26 32.51
N PRO A 263 -14.93 -15.44 31.28
CA PRO A 263 -15.78 -15.52 30.11
C PRO A 263 -16.75 -16.70 30.18
N ARG A 264 -18.02 -16.44 29.88
CA ARG A 264 -19.09 -17.46 29.90
C ARG A 264 -19.21 -18.23 28.59
N THR A 265 -18.67 -17.67 27.51
CA THR A 265 -18.68 -18.29 26.19
C THR A 265 -17.47 -19.22 26.03
N PRO A 266 -17.67 -20.42 25.44
CA PRO A 266 -16.56 -21.35 25.20
C PRO A 266 -15.46 -20.73 24.34
N PHE A 267 -14.20 -21.03 24.68
CA PHE A 267 -13.03 -20.65 23.89
C PHE A 267 -12.99 -21.52 22.65
N ASP A 268 -13.16 -20.92 21.48
CA ASP A 268 -13.24 -21.66 20.23
C ASP A 268 -11.90 -22.30 19.86
N HIS A 269 -11.95 -23.55 19.41
CA HIS A 269 -10.80 -24.37 18.99
C HIS A 269 -9.68 -24.60 20.02
N SER A 270 -9.73 -24.04 21.24
CA SER A 270 -8.67 -24.12 22.26
C SER A 270 -7.29 -23.87 21.65
N VAL A 271 -7.11 -22.69 21.06
CA VAL A 271 -5.88 -22.35 20.31
C VAL A 271 -4.74 -21.92 21.23
N VAL A 272 -3.53 -21.96 20.70
CA VAL A 272 -2.36 -21.23 21.23
C VAL A 272 -2.03 -20.11 20.25
N PHE A 273 -2.04 -18.87 20.72
CA PHE A 273 -1.49 -17.76 19.94
C PHE A 273 0.02 -17.80 20.03
N ILE A 274 0.69 -17.69 18.89
CA ILE A 274 2.15 -17.57 18.80
C ILE A 274 2.44 -16.33 17.99
N CYS A 275 2.93 -15.30 18.66
CA CYS A 275 3.42 -14.10 18.03
C CYS A 275 4.91 -14.22 17.73
N VAL A 276 5.32 -13.77 16.56
CA VAL A 276 6.73 -13.65 16.17
C VAL A 276 6.98 -12.26 15.65
N ASP A 277 8.11 -11.69 16.07
CA ASP A 277 8.66 -10.43 15.55
C ASP A 277 10.15 -10.67 15.24
N VAL A 278 10.63 -10.14 14.11
CA VAL A 278 12.01 -10.33 13.67
C VAL A 278 12.67 -9.00 13.33
N GLU A 279 13.80 -8.73 14.00
CA GLU A 279 14.64 -7.58 13.69
C GLU A 279 15.76 -7.97 12.72
N SER A 280 16.05 -7.06 11.80
CA SER A 280 17.15 -7.19 10.84
C SER A 280 18.01 -5.94 10.81
N TYR A 281 19.25 -6.09 10.35
CA TYR A 281 20.18 -4.98 10.31
C TYR A 281 19.78 -3.94 9.26
N GLU A 282 19.65 -2.68 9.66
CA GLU A 282 19.11 -1.57 8.85
C GLU A 282 19.91 -1.29 7.57
N ARG A 283 21.21 -1.62 7.54
CA ARG A 283 22.06 -1.46 6.35
C ARG A 283 22.22 -2.74 5.52
N ALA A 284 21.68 -3.86 5.99
CA ALA A 284 21.67 -5.13 5.26
C ALA A 284 20.54 -6.02 5.77
N HIS A 285 19.31 -5.78 5.29
CA HIS A 285 18.09 -6.44 5.77
C HIS A 285 18.10 -7.97 5.70
N HIS A 286 18.97 -8.58 4.90
CA HIS A 286 19.16 -10.04 4.90
C HIS A 286 19.87 -10.56 6.15
N LYS A 287 20.41 -9.70 7.02
CA LYS A 287 21.07 -10.11 8.27
C LYS A 287 20.11 -9.98 9.44
N ILE A 288 19.49 -11.10 9.81
CA ILE A 288 18.60 -11.20 10.97
C ILE A 288 19.43 -11.07 12.26
N THR A 289 19.06 -10.14 13.15
CA THR A 289 19.79 -9.87 14.39
C THR A 289 19.10 -10.47 15.61
N GLU A 290 17.77 -10.41 15.65
CA GLU A 290 16.97 -10.81 16.80
C GLU A 290 15.66 -11.48 16.36
N ILE A 291 15.17 -12.41 17.16
CA ILE A 291 13.88 -13.08 16.96
C ILE A 291 13.15 -13.07 18.30
N GLY A 292 12.00 -12.42 18.33
CA GLY A 292 11.11 -12.41 19.47
C GLY A 292 9.95 -13.37 19.26
N LEU A 293 9.58 -14.06 20.33
CA LEU A 293 8.35 -14.85 20.36
C LEU A 293 7.57 -14.57 21.62
N ALA A 294 6.25 -14.51 21.48
CA ALA A 294 5.32 -14.45 22.61
C ALA A 294 4.18 -15.43 22.39
N THR A 295 3.92 -16.29 23.38
CA THR A 295 2.87 -17.30 23.31
C THR A 295 1.79 -17.03 24.35
N LEU A 296 0.55 -17.38 24.01
CA LEU A 296 -0.59 -17.33 24.91
C LEU A 296 -1.48 -18.54 24.67
N ASP A 297 -1.53 -19.45 25.63
CA ASP A 297 -2.41 -20.62 25.59
C ASP A 297 -3.78 -20.25 26.13
N THR A 298 -4.83 -20.42 25.31
CA THR A 298 -6.21 -20.15 25.74
C THR A 298 -6.69 -21.04 26.88
N LYS A 299 -6.06 -22.22 27.12
CA LYS A 299 -6.39 -23.08 28.26
C LYS A 299 -6.09 -22.40 29.59
N ASP A 300 -5.05 -21.56 29.64
CA ASP A 300 -4.66 -20.85 30.86
C ASP A 300 -5.63 -19.71 31.22
N LEU A 301 -6.52 -19.35 30.28
CA LEU A 301 -7.48 -18.25 30.43
C LEU A 301 -8.83 -18.69 31.00
N ILE A 302 -9.17 -19.99 30.92
CA ILE A 302 -10.54 -20.51 31.15
C ILE A 302 -11.12 -20.10 32.52
N SER A 303 -10.30 -20.06 33.56
CA SER A 303 -10.73 -19.73 34.93
C SER A 303 -10.32 -18.33 35.38
N THR A 304 -9.79 -17.52 34.47
CA THR A 304 -9.22 -16.21 34.78
C THR A 304 -10.07 -15.13 34.10
N ALA A 305 -10.57 -14.16 34.87
CA ALA A 305 -11.20 -12.98 34.29
C ALA A 305 -10.16 -12.16 33.50
N PRO A 306 -10.51 -11.55 32.35
CA PRO A 306 -9.54 -10.82 31.53
C PRO A 306 -8.93 -9.60 32.23
N GLY A 307 -9.68 -8.93 33.11
CA GLY A 307 -9.32 -7.62 33.64
C GLY A 307 -9.48 -6.50 32.61
N SER A 308 -9.25 -5.25 33.04
CA SER A 308 -9.33 -4.08 32.15
C SER A 308 -8.35 -4.27 30.98
N ASP A 309 -8.85 -4.20 29.74
CA ASP A 309 -8.07 -4.41 28.52
C ASP A 309 -7.20 -5.67 28.50
N GLY A 310 -7.62 -6.71 29.22
CA GLY A 310 -6.87 -7.96 29.30
C GLY A 310 -5.71 -7.96 30.30
N GLU A 311 -5.59 -6.96 31.19
CA GLU A 311 -4.48 -6.82 32.14
C GLU A 311 -4.13 -8.11 32.90
N ALA A 312 -5.13 -8.87 33.36
CA ALA A 312 -4.89 -10.13 34.07
C ALA A 312 -4.36 -11.21 33.12
N TRP A 313 -4.89 -11.31 31.90
CA TRP A 313 -4.42 -12.27 30.89
C TRP A 313 -3.03 -11.96 30.35
N ARG A 314 -2.60 -10.69 30.33
CA ARG A 314 -1.23 -10.32 29.90
C ARG A 314 -0.15 -10.98 30.75
N LYS A 315 -0.44 -11.30 32.01
CA LYS A 315 0.48 -11.97 32.95
C LYS A 315 0.71 -13.46 32.61
N LEU A 316 -0.09 -14.01 31.71
CA LEU A 316 -0.03 -15.41 31.27
C LEU A 316 0.76 -15.59 29.95
N ILE A 317 1.23 -14.49 29.35
CA ILE A 317 2.05 -14.52 28.16
C ILE A 317 3.43 -15.10 28.49
N LYS A 318 3.93 -16.04 27.68
CA LYS A 318 5.31 -16.55 27.77
C LYS A 318 6.15 -15.98 26.62
N ALA A 319 7.34 -15.50 26.93
CA ALA A 319 8.14 -14.74 25.97
C ALA A 319 9.55 -15.31 25.80
N ARG A 320 10.02 -15.45 24.56
CA ARG A 320 11.41 -15.79 24.23
C ARG A 320 12.01 -14.68 23.41
N HIS A 321 13.29 -14.41 23.67
CA HIS A 321 14.07 -13.49 22.86
C HIS A 321 15.38 -14.15 22.48
N PHE A 322 15.59 -14.35 21.18
CA PHE A 322 16.79 -14.96 20.62
C PHE A 322 17.64 -13.91 19.92
N ARG A 323 18.91 -13.81 20.30
CA ARG A 323 19.90 -12.97 19.62
C ARG A 323 20.80 -13.85 18.76
N ILE A 324 20.97 -13.49 17.49
CA ILE A 324 21.84 -14.21 16.55
C ILE A 324 23.30 -13.91 16.87
N LYS A 325 24.05 -14.92 17.30
CA LYS A 325 25.44 -14.80 17.77
C LYS A 325 26.36 -14.15 16.73
N GLU A 326 26.22 -14.57 15.47
CA GLU A 326 27.02 -14.10 14.33
C GLU A 326 26.75 -12.63 14.02
N HIS A 327 25.54 -12.14 14.29
CA HIS A 327 25.09 -10.78 13.99
C HIS A 327 24.96 -9.90 15.25
N ARG A 328 25.34 -10.39 16.43
CA ARG A 328 25.19 -9.69 17.71
C ARG A 328 25.82 -8.29 17.74
N HIS A 329 26.87 -8.09 16.95
CA HIS A 329 27.61 -6.83 16.84
C HIS A 329 26.91 -5.79 15.96
N LEU A 330 25.85 -6.18 15.24
CA LEU A 330 25.05 -5.30 14.40
C LEU A 330 23.89 -4.75 15.23
N VAL A 331 23.85 -3.43 15.41
CA VAL A 331 22.82 -2.72 16.18
C VAL A 331 22.30 -1.57 15.34
N ASN A 332 20.99 -1.49 15.18
CA ASN A 332 20.33 -0.40 14.45
C ASN A 332 20.38 0.88 15.30
N LEU A 333 20.82 1.98 14.68
CA LEU A 333 21.01 3.27 15.36
C LEU A 333 20.58 4.46 14.50
N GLU A 334 20.61 4.34 13.17
CA GLU A 334 20.48 5.49 12.26
C GLU A 334 19.03 5.82 11.92
N PHE A 335 18.23 4.82 11.58
CA PHE A 335 16.83 5.04 11.21
C PHE A 335 15.89 4.79 12.38
N VAL A 336 16.18 3.75 13.17
CA VAL A 336 15.40 3.33 14.32
C VAL A 336 16.36 2.81 15.38
N GLN A 337 16.29 3.34 16.59
CA GLN A 337 17.14 2.91 17.69
C GLN A 337 16.70 1.54 18.20
N GLY A 338 17.53 0.52 17.96
CA GLY A 338 17.32 -0.83 18.49
C GLY A 338 17.67 -0.95 19.97
N HIS A 339 17.02 -1.89 20.66
CA HIS A 339 17.27 -2.21 22.07
C HIS A 339 17.62 -3.70 22.28
N PRO A 340 18.69 -4.22 21.64
CA PRO A 340 18.97 -5.66 21.63
C PRO A 340 19.20 -6.30 23.00
N ASP A 341 19.75 -5.54 23.95
CA ASP A 341 20.02 -6.01 25.32
C ASP A 341 18.90 -5.64 26.30
N GLY A 342 17.78 -5.14 25.77
CA GLY A 342 16.69 -4.53 26.50
C GLY A 342 15.45 -5.40 26.70
N PHE A 343 15.59 -6.73 26.79
CA PHE A 343 14.44 -7.61 26.92
C PHE A 343 13.80 -7.52 28.32
N GLU A 344 12.54 -7.10 28.39
CA GLU A 344 11.81 -6.81 29.64
C GLU A 344 11.08 -8.04 30.23
N PHE A 345 10.89 -9.08 29.42
CA PHE A 345 10.03 -10.22 29.77
C PHE A 345 10.79 -11.52 30.05
N GLY A 346 12.09 -11.41 30.34
CA GLY A 346 12.96 -12.54 30.69
C GLY A 346 14.41 -12.29 30.31
N GLU A 347 15.12 -13.34 29.90
CA GLU A 347 16.53 -13.26 29.50
C GLU A 347 16.70 -13.56 28.00
N SER A 348 17.51 -12.73 27.33
CA SER A 348 17.90 -12.94 25.94
C SER A 348 18.79 -14.19 25.83
N THR A 349 18.41 -15.12 24.96
CA THR A 349 19.22 -16.31 24.66
C THR A 349 20.06 -16.06 23.42
N LEU A 350 21.39 -16.22 23.52
CA LEU A 350 22.26 -16.20 22.34
C LEU A 350 22.21 -17.54 21.63
N VAL A 351 21.85 -17.52 20.34
CA VAL A 351 21.78 -18.71 19.48
C VAL A 351 22.63 -18.53 18.24
N SER A 352 23.21 -19.61 17.71
CA SER A 352 23.86 -19.54 16.40
C SER A 352 22.80 -19.38 15.31
N LEU A 353 23.15 -18.72 14.20
CA LEU A 353 22.27 -18.58 13.04
C LEU A 353 21.83 -19.97 12.52
N LYS A 354 22.71 -20.96 12.60
CA LYS A 354 22.44 -22.35 12.20
C LYS A 354 21.39 -23.03 13.07
N ASP A 355 21.42 -22.79 14.39
CA ASP A 355 20.53 -23.46 15.34
C ASP A 355 19.23 -22.67 15.58
N ALA A 356 19.18 -21.40 15.19
CA ALA A 356 18.03 -20.52 15.38
C ALA A 356 16.70 -21.11 14.86
N PRO A 357 16.62 -21.75 13.66
CA PRO A 357 15.39 -22.40 13.22
C PRO A 357 14.86 -23.46 14.18
N ALA A 358 15.74 -24.25 14.80
CA ALA A 358 15.36 -25.29 15.74
C ALA A 358 14.84 -24.68 17.05
N HIS A 359 15.47 -23.60 17.53
CA HIS A 359 15.01 -22.86 18.71
C HIS A 359 13.64 -22.21 18.49
N VAL A 360 13.41 -21.63 17.30
CA VAL A 360 12.09 -21.11 16.89
C VAL A 360 11.07 -22.24 16.84
N ALA A 361 11.37 -23.33 16.13
CA ALA A 361 10.48 -24.47 15.99
C ALA A 361 10.05 -25.07 17.34
N ALA A 362 10.95 -25.13 18.32
CA ALA A 362 10.66 -25.61 19.67
C ALA A 362 9.57 -24.77 20.38
N CYS A 363 9.46 -23.48 20.07
CA CYS A 363 8.42 -22.62 20.63
C CYS A 363 7.02 -22.90 20.04
N PHE A 364 6.93 -23.59 18.90
CA PHE A 364 5.68 -24.01 18.27
C PHE A 364 5.20 -25.38 18.76
N GLN A 365 5.88 -25.98 19.74
CA GLN A 365 5.52 -27.25 20.36
C GLN A 365 5.33 -27.05 21.87
N PRO A 366 4.50 -27.88 22.55
CA PRO A 366 4.41 -27.85 24.01
C PRO A 366 5.80 -27.98 24.65
N PRO A 367 6.16 -27.15 25.65
CA PRO A 367 5.30 -26.25 26.43
C PRO A 367 5.22 -24.80 25.90
N PHE A 368 5.31 -24.59 24.58
CA PHE A 368 5.07 -23.31 23.87
C PHE A 368 5.84 -22.11 24.42
N GLY A 369 7.17 -22.13 24.32
CA GLY A 369 8.00 -20.97 24.69
C GLY A 369 8.22 -20.77 26.20
N MET A 370 7.71 -21.68 27.05
CA MET A 370 8.06 -21.71 28.46
C MET A 370 9.58 -21.86 28.66
N HIS A 371 10.11 -21.10 29.62
CA HIS A 371 11.52 -21.06 29.99
C HIS A 371 11.65 -20.71 31.47
N ALA A 372 12.75 -21.13 32.11
CA ALA A 372 12.97 -20.84 33.53
C ALA A 372 12.94 -19.33 33.85
N SER A 373 13.36 -18.48 32.91
CA SER A 373 13.39 -17.02 33.10
C SER A 373 12.02 -16.32 32.95
N ASN A 374 10.98 -17.01 32.49
CA ASN A 374 9.68 -16.40 32.15
C ASN A 374 8.48 -17.16 32.74
N THR A 375 8.74 -18.18 33.56
CA THR A 375 7.76 -19.15 34.03
C THR A 375 7.88 -19.31 35.54
N ALA A 376 6.75 -19.32 36.24
CA ALA A 376 6.74 -19.55 37.68
C ALA A 376 7.21 -20.97 38.02
N GLU A 377 7.92 -21.12 39.14
CA GLU A 377 8.50 -22.39 39.59
C GLU A 377 7.45 -23.52 39.68
N ALA A 378 6.25 -23.22 40.16
CA ALA A 378 5.13 -24.16 40.23
C ALA A 378 4.74 -24.74 38.86
N GLU A 379 4.86 -23.96 37.78
CA GLU A 379 4.55 -24.39 36.41
C GLU A 379 5.69 -25.23 35.80
N LEU A 380 6.94 -24.89 36.12
CA LEU A 380 8.12 -25.67 35.75
C LEU A 380 8.10 -27.06 36.42
N ILE A 381 7.58 -27.14 37.65
CA ILE A 381 7.38 -28.41 38.36
C ILE A 381 6.35 -29.28 37.63
N LYS A 382 5.21 -28.70 37.17
CA LYS A 382 4.21 -29.45 36.39
C LYS A 382 4.77 -30.04 35.10
N ILE A 383 5.64 -29.30 34.40
CA ILE A 383 6.38 -29.83 33.23
C ILE A 383 7.25 -31.01 33.65
N SER A 384 8.04 -30.84 34.71
CA SER A 384 8.99 -31.86 35.19
C SER A 384 8.30 -33.14 35.65
N LEU A 385 7.06 -33.04 36.14
CA LEU A 385 6.21 -34.15 36.53
C LEU A 385 5.44 -34.80 35.36
N GLN A 386 5.65 -34.34 34.11
CA GLN A 386 4.93 -34.81 32.91
C GLN A 386 3.40 -34.67 33.00
N GLU A 387 2.90 -33.76 33.84
CA GLU A 387 1.46 -33.45 33.93
C GLU A 387 0.96 -32.66 32.71
N LEU A 388 1.88 -32.20 31.86
CA LEU A 388 1.61 -31.65 30.54
C LEU A 388 1.87 -32.72 29.49
N HIS A 389 0.87 -33.01 28.65
CA HIS A 389 0.99 -33.98 27.56
C HIS A 389 1.88 -33.40 26.44
N PRO A 390 3.17 -33.81 26.33
CA PRO A 390 4.11 -33.18 25.40
C PRO A 390 3.78 -33.47 23.92
N ASN A 391 2.92 -34.45 23.67
CA ASN A 391 2.48 -34.87 22.33
C ASN A 391 1.09 -34.32 21.95
N GLU A 392 0.50 -33.43 22.75
CA GLU A 392 -0.79 -32.83 22.39
C GLU A 392 -0.63 -31.91 21.18
N LYS A 393 -1.16 -32.32 20.02
CA LYS A 393 -1.23 -31.47 18.83
C LYS A 393 -2.28 -30.38 19.03
N ARG A 394 -1.85 -29.20 19.49
CA ARG A 394 -2.69 -28.01 19.63
C ARG A 394 -2.83 -27.25 18.31
N LYS A 395 -3.99 -26.62 18.11
CA LYS A 395 -4.22 -25.66 17.03
C LYS A 395 -3.51 -24.35 17.34
N LEU A 396 -2.80 -23.80 16.37
CA LEU A 396 -1.98 -22.61 16.54
C LEU A 396 -2.53 -21.46 15.69
N VAL A 397 -2.43 -20.25 16.23
CA VAL A 397 -2.70 -19.02 15.50
C VAL A 397 -1.42 -18.20 15.46
N LEU A 398 -0.89 -17.98 14.25
CA LEU A 398 0.29 -17.11 14.08
C LEU A 398 -0.18 -15.66 14.18
N LEU A 399 0.41 -14.88 15.08
CA LEU A 399 0.08 -13.48 15.34
C LEU A 399 1.27 -12.58 14.99
N GLY A 400 1.00 -11.36 14.54
CA GLY A 400 2.03 -10.33 14.41
C GLY A 400 1.44 -8.94 14.25
N HIS A 401 2.29 -8.00 13.89
CA HIS A 401 1.95 -6.61 13.63
C HIS A 401 2.54 -6.24 12.26
N ASP A 402 1.75 -6.42 11.19
CA ASP A 402 2.22 -6.55 9.79
C ASP A 402 3.03 -7.84 9.50
N THR A 403 2.35 -8.98 9.65
CA THR A 403 2.93 -10.34 9.64
C THR A 403 3.70 -10.77 8.40
N LEU A 404 3.57 -10.08 7.27
CA LEU A 404 4.19 -10.51 6.01
C LEU A 404 5.72 -10.39 6.04
N GLY A 405 6.25 -9.39 6.73
CA GLY A 405 7.69 -9.21 6.90
C GLY A 405 8.31 -10.36 7.70
N ASP A 406 7.73 -10.64 8.88
CA ASP A 406 8.24 -11.66 9.80
C ASP A 406 8.23 -13.07 9.20
N ILE A 407 7.17 -13.41 8.45
CA ILE A 407 7.08 -14.71 7.76
C ILE A 407 8.23 -14.87 6.76
N ARG A 408 8.56 -13.82 6.00
CA ARG A 408 9.67 -13.85 5.04
C ARG A 408 11.02 -14.00 5.75
N TYR A 409 11.21 -13.30 6.87
CA TYR A 409 12.43 -13.43 7.65
C TYR A 409 12.59 -14.82 8.26
N LEU A 410 11.51 -15.42 8.79
CA LEU A 410 11.56 -16.80 9.28
C LEU A 410 11.91 -17.79 8.16
N GLN A 411 11.31 -17.63 6.98
CA GLN A 411 11.64 -18.47 5.83
C GLN A 411 13.11 -18.32 5.43
N GLN A 412 13.64 -17.10 5.45
CA GLN A 412 15.06 -16.83 5.21
C GLN A 412 15.97 -17.45 6.28
N LEU A 413 15.54 -17.45 7.54
CA LEU A 413 16.24 -18.10 8.64
C LEU A 413 16.32 -19.62 8.45
N GLY A 414 15.35 -20.21 7.74
CA GLY A 414 15.23 -21.66 7.51
C GLY A 414 14.05 -22.30 8.24
N TYR A 415 13.10 -21.51 8.75
CA TYR A 415 11.86 -21.99 9.37
C TYR A 415 10.64 -21.45 8.61
N ASP A 416 9.83 -22.34 8.02
CA ASP A 416 8.65 -21.93 7.25
C ASP A 416 7.37 -22.17 8.07
N PRO A 417 6.82 -21.16 8.75
CA PRO A 417 5.58 -21.33 9.53
C PRO A 417 4.40 -21.73 8.65
N VAL A 418 4.41 -21.41 7.35
CA VAL A 418 3.32 -21.76 6.42
C VAL A 418 3.21 -23.28 6.22
N ARG A 419 4.29 -24.03 6.46
CA ARG A 419 4.32 -25.50 6.36
C ARG A 419 3.92 -26.22 7.65
N VAL A 420 3.63 -25.48 8.72
CA VAL A 420 3.29 -26.06 10.02
C VAL A 420 1.81 -26.45 10.01
N GLU A 421 1.53 -27.76 9.91
CA GLU A 421 0.17 -28.30 9.70
C GLU A 421 -0.87 -27.87 10.74
N ASN A 422 -0.44 -27.60 11.97
CA ASN A 422 -1.34 -27.23 13.07
C ASN A 422 -1.55 -25.71 13.19
N ILE A 423 -0.94 -24.87 12.34
CA ILE A 423 -1.31 -23.46 12.22
C ILE A 423 -2.60 -23.36 11.40
N ILE A 424 -3.67 -22.90 12.04
CA ILE A 424 -5.01 -22.83 11.42
C ILE A 424 -5.30 -21.46 10.80
N GLU A 425 -4.60 -20.41 11.24
CA GLU A 425 -4.82 -19.04 10.78
C GLU A 425 -3.61 -18.14 11.10
N THR A 426 -3.42 -17.08 10.30
CA THR A 426 -2.55 -15.93 10.60
C THR A 426 -3.40 -14.69 10.92
N MET A 427 -3.08 -14.00 12.01
CA MET A 427 -3.75 -12.79 12.49
C MET A 427 -2.78 -11.61 12.59
N ASP A 428 -3.30 -10.40 12.41
CA ASP A 428 -2.51 -9.16 12.33
C ASP A 428 -3.16 -8.07 13.18
N THR A 429 -2.47 -7.65 14.23
CA THR A 429 -2.99 -6.68 15.19
C THR A 429 -3.18 -5.29 14.59
N ALA A 430 -2.40 -4.91 13.57
CA ALA A 430 -2.61 -3.64 12.86
C ALA A 430 -3.99 -3.64 12.16
N LYS A 431 -4.33 -4.76 11.50
CA LYS A 431 -5.63 -4.97 10.84
C LYS A 431 -6.78 -5.05 11.85
N MET A 432 -6.57 -5.69 12.99
CA MET A 432 -7.55 -5.76 14.07
C MET A 432 -7.84 -4.37 14.66
N TYR A 433 -6.79 -3.57 14.88
CA TYR A 433 -6.91 -2.20 15.38
C TYR A 433 -7.64 -1.29 14.39
N GLN A 434 -7.28 -1.37 13.10
CA GLN A 434 -8.00 -0.69 12.01
C GLN A 434 -9.49 -1.04 11.99
N ALA A 435 -9.83 -2.32 12.13
CA ALA A 435 -11.22 -2.76 12.18
C ALA A 435 -11.96 -2.18 13.40
N TRP A 436 -11.30 -2.14 14.57
CA TRP A 436 -11.88 -1.59 15.79
C TRP A 436 -12.13 -0.09 15.71
N ARG A 437 -11.11 0.69 15.30
CA ARG A 437 -11.19 2.16 15.14
C ARG A 437 -11.90 2.62 13.87
N ARG A 438 -12.18 1.69 12.94
CA ARG A 438 -12.69 1.97 11.59
C ARG A 438 -11.78 2.90 10.80
N ASP A 439 -10.47 2.77 11.01
CA ASP A 439 -9.45 3.53 10.30
C ASP A 439 -8.95 2.73 9.09
N SER A 440 -8.63 3.46 8.01
CA SER A 440 -7.98 2.91 6.82
C SER A 440 -6.47 2.88 6.94
N GLN A 441 -5.87 3.71 7.80
CA GLN A 441 -4.42 3.74 7.99
C GLN A 441 -4.00 2.76 9.08
N PRO A 442 -2.91 1.99 8.88
CA PRO A 442 -2.39 1.15 9.93
C PRO A 442 -1.77 2.02 11.05
N THR A 443 -1.89 1.55 12.28
CA THR A 443 -1.34 2.23 13.46
C THR A 443 -0.16 1.44 13.99
N SER A 444 0.98 2.10 14.20
CA SER A 444 2.17 1.49 14.79
C SER A 444 1.89 0.92 16.17
N LEU A 445 2.54 -0.20 16.51
CA LEU A 445 2.40 -0.87 17.81
C LEU A 445 2.50 0.09 19.01
N GLY A 446 3.54 0.93 19.08
CA GLY A 446 3.72 1.87 20.19
C GLY A 446 2.55 2.84 20.39
N ARG A 447 1.90 3.29 19.30
CA ARG A 447 0.69 4.13 19.38
C ARG A 447 -0.52 3.33 19.88
N ILE A 448 -0.68 2.09 19.44
CA ILE A 448 -1.74 1.20 19.94
C ILE A 448 -1.58 1.00 21.45
N MET A 449 -0.36 0.73 21.91
CA MET A 449 -0.10 0.53 23.34
C MET A 449 -0.42 1.78 24.16
N ASN A 450 -0.02 2.95 23.67
CA ASN A 450 -0.37 4.23 24.28
C ASN A 450 -1.89 4.49 24.30
N ASP A 451 -2.62 4.13 23.25
CA ASP A 451 -4.09 4.29 23.19
C ASP A 451 -4.84 3.45 24.23
N PHE A 452 -4.21 2.41 24.78
CA PHE A 452 -4.72 1.57 25.85
C PHE A 452 -4.05 1.83 27.22
N ASP A 453 -3.32 2.94 27.34
CA ASP A 453 -2.57 3.32 28.54
C ASP A 453 -1.59 2.22 29.01
N VAL A 454 -1.00 1.49 28.05
CA VAL A 454 -0.01 0.44 28.31
C VAL A 454 1.37 0.96 27.97
N ALA A 455 2.25 1.00 28.97
CA ALA A 455 3.63 1.43 28.77
C ALA A 455 4.42 0.36 27.98
N ALA A 456 4.76 0.70 26.73
CA ALA A 456 5.62 -0.12 25.87
C ALA A 456 7.06 0.42 25.93
N TRP A 457 7.88 -0.21 26.78
CA TRP A 457 9.27 0.16 26.99
C TRP A 457 10.18 -0.57 26.00
N LYS A 458 11.23 0.12 25.53
CA LYS A 458 12.28 -0.49 24.69
C LYS A 458 11.68 -1.23 23.46
N LEU A 459 10.81 -0.53 22.74
CA LEU A 459 10.40 -0.92 21.38
C LEU A 459 11.66 -1.09 20.50
N HIS A 460 11.56 -1.91 19.46
CA HIS A 460 12.71 -2.38 18.65
C HIS A 460 13.64 -3.31 19.42
N ASN A 461 13.03 -4.10 20.30
CA ASN A 461 13.56 -5.34 20.82
C ASN A 461 12.54 -6.40 20.43
N ALA A 462 12.92 -7.34 19.57
CA ALA A 462 11.97 -8.26 18.95
C ALA A 462 11.13 -9.02 20.01
N GLY A 463 11.77 -9.41 21.13
CA GLY A 463 11.08 -10.09 22.24
C GLY A 463 10.01 -9.23 22.91
N ASN A 464 10.31 -7.96 23.15
CA ASN A 464 9.34 -7.00 23.71
C ASN A 464 8.21 -6.75 22.72
N ASP A 465 8.52 -6.54 21.44
CA ASP A 465 7.54 -6.22 20.40
C ASP A 465 6.57 -7.38 20.15
N ALA A 466 7.05 -8.63 20.19
CA ALA A 466 6.19 -9.81 20.18
C ALA A 466 5.21 -9.83 21.37
N VAL A 467 5.68 -9.52 22.58
CA VAL A 467 4.82 -9.47 23.77
C VAL A 467 3.81 -8.33 23.66
N TYR A 468 4.25 -7.12 23.32
CA TYR A 468 3.36 -5.97 23.15
C TYR A 468 2.33 -6.20 22.06
N THR A 469 2.65 -6.96 21.01
CA THR A 469 1.69 -7.36 19.99
C THR A 469 0.60 -8.28 20.55
N VAL A 470 0.94 -9.28 21.36
CA VAL A 470 -0.07 -10.10 22.06
C VAL A 470 -0.90 -9.24 23.03
N GLN A 471 -0.27 -8.32 23.77
CA GLN A 471 -0.97 -7.40 24.67
C GLN A 471 -1.94 -6.47 23.91
N ALA A 472 -1.55 -5.98 22.73
CA ALA A 472 -2.40 -5.17 21.85
C ALA A 472 -3.61 -5.98 21.38
N MET A 473 -3.43 -7.23 20.95
CA MET A 473 -4.54 -8.12 20.58
C MET A 473 -5.53 -8.26 21.74
N LEU A 474 -5.04 -8.55 22.96
CA LEU A 474 -5.88 -8.68 24.15
C LEU A 474 -6.63 -7.38 24.46
N ALA A 475 -5.94 -6.25 24.43
CA ALA A 475 -6.53 -4.93 24.69
C ALA A 475 -7.66 -4.60 23.69
N ILE A 476 -7.41 -4.77 22.39
CA ILE A 476 -8.41 -4.55 21.33
C ILE A 476 -9.62 -5.47 21.54
N CYS A 477 -9.39 -6.77 21.74
CA CYS A 477 -10.45 -7.76 21.85
C CYS A 477 -11.31 -7.56 23.10
N VAL A 478 -10.68 -7.33 24.26
CA VAL A 478 -11.36 -7.14 25.55
C VAL A 478 -12.07 -5.80 25.57
N ARG A 479 -11.43 -4.69 25.18
CA ARG A 479 -12.08 -3.37 25.17
C ARG A 479 -13.30 -3.38 24.27
N GLU A 480 -13.19 -3.86 23.03
CA GLU A 480 -14.35 -3.93 22.13
C GLU A 480 -15.48 -4.76 22.73
N ALA A 481 -15.16 -5.91 23.34
CA ALA A 481 -16.17 -6.76 23.97
C ALA A 481 -16.83 -6.10 25.19
N THR A 482 -16.09 -5.32 25.99
CA THR A 482 -16.63 -4.60 27.16
C THR A 482 -17.51 -3.42 26.76
N VAL A 483 -17.12 -2.63 25.75
CA VAL A 483 -17.88 -1.44 25.33
C VAL A 483 -18.84 -1.72 24.16
N ARG A 484 -19.06 -2.99 23.78
CA ARG A 484 -19.88 -3.36 22.64
C ARG A 484 -21.32 -2.90 22.82
N GLY A 485 -21.86 -2.21 21.80
CA GLY A 485 -23.24 -1.71 21.82
C GLY A 485 -23.48 -0.56 22.80
N SER A 486 -22.42 -0.03 23.43
CA SER A 486 -22.50 1.07 24.37
C SER A 486 -22.55 2.45 23.67
N PRO A 487 -23.20 3.47 24.27
CA PRO A 487 -23.14 4.85 23.80
C PRO A 487 -21.71 5.42 23.71
N GLU A 488 -20.82 4.96 24.60
CA GLU A 488 -19.42 5.37 24.65
C GLU A 488 -18.68 4.98 23.37
N LEU A 489 -18.88 3.74 22.90
CA LEU A 489 -18.29 3.25 21.65
C LEU A 489 -18.82 4.01 20.43
N GLN A 490 -20.11 4.35 20.42
CA GLN A 490 -20.70 5.16 19.35
C GLN A 490 -20.07 6.56 19.32
N SER A 491 -19.99 7.22 20.47
CA SER A 491 -19.40 8.55 20.63
C SER A 491 -17.92 8.58 20.23
N MET A 492 -17.16 7.52 20.56
CA MET A 492 -15.77 7.35 20.12
C MET A 492 -15.68 7.31 18.58
N ARG A 493 -16.52 6.49 17.92
CA ARG A 493 -16.51 6.35 16.46
C ARG A 493 -16.92 7.64 15.73
N GLU A 494 -17.84 8.40 16.30
CA GLU A 494 -18.26 9.69 15.77
C GLU A 494 -17.10 10.70 15.84
N ARG A 495 -16.42 10.80 17.00
CA ARG A 495 -15.23 11.64 17.17
C ARG A 495 -14.11 11.26 16.20
N ASP A 496 -13.79 9.96 16.08
CA ASP A 496 -12.76 9.47 15.15
C ASP A 496 -13.11 9.79 13.69
N THR A 497 -14.39 9.77 13.34
CA THR A 497 -14.85 10.13 11.99
C THR A 497 -14.66 11.62 11.71
N VAL A 498 -15.02 12.48 12.66
CA VAL A 498 -14.81 13.93 12.55
C VAL A 498 -13.32 14.26 12.45
N ALA A 499 -12.49 13.68 13.32
CA ALA A 499 -11.04 13.91 13.32
C ALA A 499 -10.38 13.50 11.99
N ARG A 500 -10.80 12.39 11.38
CA ARG A 500 -10.28 11.95 10.08
C ARG A 500 -10.66 12.89 8.95
N ILE A 501 -11.89 13.42 8.95
CA ILE A 501 -12.33 14.39 7.95
C ILE A 501 -11.49 15.67 8.08
N ALA A 502 -11.25 16.14 9.30
CA ALA A 502 -10.40 17.30 9.56
C ALA A 502 -8.95 17.07 9.10
N ALA A 503 -8.32 15.97 9.51
CA ALA A 503 -6.93 15.66 9.13
C ALA A 503 -6.75 15.49 7.61
N ALA A 504 -7.74 14.94 6.90
CA ALA A 504 -7.72 14.86 5.45
C ALA A 504 -7.76 16.25 4.79
N SER A 505 -8.53 17.18 5.37
CA SER A 505 -8.57 18.58 4.94
C SER A 505 -7.24 19.28 5.20
N ASP A 506 -6.69 19.15 6.41
CA ASP A 506 -5.44 19.82 6.81
C ASP A 506 -4.26 19.33 5.98
N ASN A 507 -4.14 18.01 5.74
CA ASN A 507 -3.10 17.47 4.87
C ASN A 507 -3.23 17.99 3.43
N ALA A 508 -4.45 18.19 2.93
CA ALA A 508 -4.65 18.78 1.61
C ALA A 508 -4.22 20.25 1.56
N VAL A 509 -4.45 20.99 2.64
CA VAL A 509 -4.01 22.39 2.79
C VAL A 509 -2.48 22.47 2.93
N GLN A 510 -1.87 21.66 3.80
CA GLN A 510 -0.44 21.65 4.07
C GLN A 510 0.37 21.33 2.81
N ARG A 511 -0.03 20.31 2.03
CA ARG A 511 0.61 20.03 0.73
C ARG A 511 0.54 21.21 -0.23
N ALA A 512 -0.57 21.96 -0.22
CA ALA A 512 -0.71 23.15 -1.05
C ALA A 512 0.20 24.31 -0.59
N ILE A 513 0.49 24.39 0.72
CA ILE A 513 1.42 25.37 1.32
C ILE A 513 2.87 24.97 1.07
N GLU A 514 3.27 23.73 1.34
CA GLU A 514 4.63 23.22 1.09
C GLU A 514 5.01 23.33 -0.39
N ASP A 515 4.04 23.01 -1.27
CA ASP A 515 4.18 23.24 -2.69
C ASP A 515 4.38 24.74 -3.00
N ALA A 516 3.82 25.67 -2.24
CA ALA A 516 4.03 27.11 -2.42
C ALA A 516 5.36 27.63 -1.83
N ASP A 517 5.78 27.10 -0.68
CA ASP A 517 6.96 27.52 0.07
C ASP A 517 8.27 27.05 -0.58
N SER A 518 8.27 25.85 -1.19
CA SER A 518 9.42 25.32 -1.95
C SER A 518 9.80 26.23 -3.13
N TRP A 519 8.81 26.85 -3.79
CA TRP A 519 9.09 27.83 -4.85
C TRP A 519 9.63 29.15 -4.30
N THR A 520 9.12 29.64 -3.16
CA THR A 520 9.61 30.89 -2.57
C THR A 520 11.01 30.76 -2.00
N ALA A 521 11.42 29.57 -1.52
CA ALA A 521 12.79 29.31 -1.10
C ALA A 521 13.80 29.27 -2.26
N SER A 522 13.36 28.81 -3.45
CA SER A 522 14.20 28.84 -4.66
C SER A 522 14.39 30.24 -5.27
N GLU A 523 13.60 31.22 -4.82
CA GLU A 523 13.76 32.65 -5.15
C GLU A 523 14.70 33.39 -4.17
N SER A 524 15.72 32.71 -3.65
CA SER A 524 16.78 33.40 -2.90
C SER A 524 17.46 34.46 -3.80
N PRO A 525 17.71 35.69 -3.32
CA PRO A 525 18.30 36.74 -4.13
C PRO A 525 19.75 36.39 -4.49
N GLY A 526 19.92 35.78 -5.66
CA GLY A 526 21.19 35.41 -6.26
C GLY A 526 21.04 35.35 -7.78
N ASP A 527 22.06 35.74 -8.52
CA ASP A 527 22.06 35.84 -9.99
C ASP A 527 22.13 34.48 -10.71
N GLY A 528 21.95 33.38 -9.97
CA GLY A 528 22.06 32.01 -10.49
C GLY A 528 23.49 31.46 -10.51
N GLY A 529 24.50 32.21 -10.07
CA GLY A 529 25.89 31.76 -10.03
C GLY A 529 26.52 31.52 -11.42
N ALA A 530 27.80 31.17 -11.44
CA ALA A 530 28.51 30.87 -12.69
C ALA A 530 28.00 29.57 -13.35
N PRO A 531 28.05 29.44 -14.69
CA PRO A 531 27.64 28.22 -15.40
C PRO A 531 28.37 27.00 -14.86
N ILE A 532 27.61 25.97 -14.45
CA ILE A 532 28.18 24.71 -13.97
C ILE A 532 28.66 23.91 -15.21
N PRO A 533 29.97 23.63 -15.36
CA PRO A 533 30.48 22.87 -16.49
C PRO A 533 30.01 21.42 -16.43
N LEU A 534 29.70 20.84 -17.59
CA LEU A 534 29.38 19.43 -17.74
C LEU A 534 30.56 18.57 -17.28
N GLN A 535 30.46 17.96 -16.09
CA GLN A 535 31.40 16.91 -15.68
C GLN A 535 30.99 15.58 -16.33
N ALA A 536 31.93 14.98 -17.06
CA ALA A 536 31.77 13.62 -17.54
C ALA A 536 31.67 12.66 -16.34
N PRO A 537 30.82 11.62 -16.41
CA PRO A 537 30.74 10.62 -15.36
C PRO A 537 32.10 9.95 -15.17
N ALA A 538 32.58 9.92 -13.92
CA ALA A 538 33.83 9.25 -13.57
C ALA A 538 33.73 7.75 -13.89
N VAL A 539 34.77 7.24 -14.56
CA VAL A 539 34.94 5.83 -14.95
C VAL A 539 35.09 4.94 -13.72
#